data_AF-A0A7Y4KS77-F1
#
_entry.id   AF-A0A7Y4KS77-F1
#
_cell.length_a   1.000
_cell.length_b   1.000
_cell.length_c   1.000
_cell.angle_alpha   90.00
_cell.angle_beta   90.00
_cell.angle_gamma   90.00
#
_symmetry.space_group_name_H-M   'P 1'
#
loop_
_entity.id
_entity.type
_entity.pdbx_description
1 polymer ?
#
loop_
_entity_poly.entity_id
_entity_poly.type
_entity_poly.pdbx_seq_one_letter_code
_entity_poly.pdbx_strand_id
1 'polypeptide(L)'
;MTSPWFDVSALYCRVLLIGSHRSRKETIPAVHGYTTHDVTVSVVGTFQLVAAHGDRPYFRNDKVTLRVQARMFNEFEFQGGGGELIRRGGRSTFGGVTQPSDVNLELQPGGKNTATLRLGSFGPFTLKHRIEVWDTSPPKPAQGHVNEEFSVSTQLSLPFPQVPGPVRLDQAEQPPIPCPFSCCDSGCDIRVSGSLRITPDVPVFHLADDTLDQNPIPHCRVRVLCPDGAAREFESDEAGDIFIPRASSKDVYTLLEVLDDRAPLSAALPGTWTVDTVPDRV
;
A
#
# COMPACT_ATOMS: atom_id res chain seq x y z
N MET A 1 -24.00 18.60 -15.81
CA MET A 1 -24.46 17.67 -14.76
C MET A 1 -23.51 17.81 -13.59
N THR A 2 -24.02 18.06 -12.39
CA THR A 2 -23.22 18.05 -11.16
C THR A 2 -22.80 16.61 -10.86
N SER A 3 -21.54 16.42 -10.53
CA SER A 3 -21.00 15.09 -10.21
C SER A 3 -21.67 14.57 -8.93
N PRO A 4 -22.14 13.30 -8.85
CA PRO A 4 -22.73 12.75 -7.61
C PRO A 4 -21.73 12.74 -6.45
N TRP A 5 -20.45 12.91 -6.75
CA TRP A 5 -19.35 12.99 -5.81
C TRP A 5 -19.29 14.29 -5.00
N PHE A 6 -20.06 15.33 -5.37
CA PHE A 6 -20.18 16.53 -4.53
C PHE A 6 -20.96 16.27 -3.24
N ASP A 7 -21.83 15.26 -3.21
CA ASP A 7 -22.66 14.93 -2.06
C ASP A 7 -21.99 13.91 -1.11
N VAL A 8 -20.79 13.43 -1.45
CA VAL A 8 -20.04 12.47 -0.65
C VAL A 8 -19.18 13.22 0.37
N SER A 9 -19.40 12.95 1.66
CA SER A 9 -18.72 13.65 2.76
C SER A 9 -17.35 13.06 3.13
N ALA A 10 -17.17 11.76 2.88
CA ALA A 10 -15.91 11.06 3.12
C ALA A 10 -15.77 9.83 2.21
N LEU A 11 -14.54 9.43 1.99
CA LEU A 11 -14.16 8.21 1.28
C LEU A 11 -13.28 7.37 2.19
N TYR A 12 -13.60 6.09 2.34
CA TYR A 12 -12.67 5.14 2.92
C TYR A 12 -11.77 4.58 1.82
N CYS A 13 -10.46 4.62 2.06
CA CYS A 13 -9.43 4.23 1.09
C CYS A 13 -8.48 3.20 1.70
N ARG A 14 -8.20 2.18 0.91
CA ARG A 14 -7.10 1.24 1.15
C ARG A 14 -6.17 1.31 -0.04
N VAL A 15 -4.88 1.45 0.20
CA VAL A 15 -3.83 1.44 -0.82
C VAL A 15 -2.87 0.28 -0.54
N LEU A 16 -2.52 -0.44 -1.60
CA LEU A 16 -1.45 -1.43 -1.63
C LEU A 16 -0.52 -1.01 -2.76
N LEU A 17 0.79 -0.96 -2.52
CA LEU A 17 1.80 -0.72 -3.54
C LEU A 17 2.90 -1.77 -3.35
N ILE A 18 2.99 -2.69 -4.30
CA ILE A 18 4.05 -3.72 -4.31
C ILE A 18 5.01 -3.38 -5.43
N GLY A 19 6.30 -3.29 -5.13
CA GLY A 19 7.36 -3.09 -6.12
C GLY A 19 8.46 -4.12 -6.01
N SER A 20 8.87 -4.69 -7.15
CA SER A 20 10.09 -5.51 -7.19
C SER A 20 10.84 -5.28 -8.48
N HIS A 21 12.18 -5.31 -8.40
CA HIS A 21 13.07 -5.18 -9.54
C HIS A 21 14.43 -5.78 -9.22
N ARG A 22 15.05 -6.43 -10.20
CA ARG A 22 16.44 -6.86 -10.14
C ARG A 22 17.14 -6.54 -11.44
N SER A 23 18.26 -5.82 -11.35
CA SER A 23 19.13 -5.53 -12.50
C SER A 23 20.59 -5.75 -12.16
N ARG A 24 21.36 -6.15 -13.17
CA ARG A 24 22.82 -6.14 -13.18
C ARG A 24 23.27 -5.51 -14.49
N LYS A 25 24.05 -4.44 -14.44
CA LYS A 25 24.50 -3.68 -15.62
C LYS A 25 26.00 -3.45 -15.53
N GLU A 26 26.71 -3.56 -16.65
CA GLU A 26 28.10 -3.13 -16.74
C GLU A 26 28.12 -1.59 -16.80
N THR A 27 28.63 -0.95 -15.76
CA THR A 27 28.69 0.51 -15.62
C THR A 27 30.06 1.08 -15.92
N ILE A 28 31.13 0.26 -15.81
CA ILE A 28 32.49 0.66 -16.21
C ILE A 28 33.14 -0.44 -17.05
N PRO A 29 32.92 -0.45 -18.39
CA PRO A 29 33.42 -1.51 -19.27
C PRO A 29 34.94 -1.68 -19.25
N ALA A 30 35.69 -0.59 -19.08
CA ALA A 30 37.16 -0.61 -19.08
C ALA A 30 37.78 -1.46 -17.97
N VAL A 31 37.04 -1.70 -16.87
CA VAL A 31 37.49 -2.50 -15.72
C VAL A 31 36.49 -3.60 -15.36
N HIS A 32 35.59 -3.94 -16.31
CA HIS A 32 34.49 -4.88 -16.10
C HIS A 32 33.70 -4.58 -14.81
N GLY A 33 33.38 -3.30 -14.61
CA GLY A 33 32.63 -2.82 -13.46
C GLY A 33 31.14 -3.08 -13.63
N TYR A 34 30.55 -3.87 -12.75
CA TYR A 34 29.13 -4.19 -12.72
C TYR A 34 28.43 -3.57 -11.52
N THR A 35 27.30 -2.91 -11.76
CA THR A 35 26.35 -2.49 -10.72
C THR A 35 25.18 -3.46 -10.68
N THR A 36 24.91 -4.02 -9.50
CA THR A 36 23.74 -4.85 -9.18
C THR A 36 22.80 -4.06 -8.28
N HIS A 37 21.52 -4.05 -8.63
CA HIS A 37 20.46 -3.45 -7.84
C HIS A 37 19.30 -4.46 -7.74
N ASP A 38 18.90 -4.81 -6.53
CA ASP A 38 17.84 -5.78 -6.24
C ASP A 38 16.97 -5.23 -5.10
N VAL A 39 15.69 -4.99 -5.40
CA VAL A 39 14.73 -4.39 -4.48
C VAL A 39 13.43 -5.16 -4.50
N THR A 40 12.87 -5.36 -3.31
CA THR A 40 11.48 -5.77 -3.10
C THR A 40 10.89 -4.90 -2.01
N VAL A 41 9.72 -4.32 -2.25
CA VAL A 41 9.05 -3.43 -1.32
C VAL A 41 7.53 -3.63 -1.39
N SER A 42 6.88 -3.61 -0.23
CA SER A 42 5.43 -3.63 -0.07
C SER A 42 5.03 -2.47 0.84
N VAL A 43 4.03 -1.71 0.43
CA VAL A 43 3.49 -0.57 1.17
C VAL A 43 1.98 -0.69 1.24
N VAL A 44 1.45 -0.63 2.45
CA VAL A 44 0.01 -0.74 2.72
C VAL A 44 -0.45 0.45 3.54
N GLY A 45 -1.58 1.04 3.17
CA GLY A 45 -2.20 2.13 3.93
C GLY A 45 -3.72 2.01 3.93
N THR A 46 -4.33 2.30 5.08
CA THR A 46 -5.78 2.34 5.24
C THR A 46 -6.15 3.65 5.91
N PHE A 47 -6.97 4.47 5.26
CA PHE A 47 -7.26 5.82 5.70
C PHE A 47 -8.60 6.33 5.18
N GLN A 48 -9.13 7.34 5.85
CA GLN A 48 -10.34 8.05 5.44
C GLN A 48 -9.96 9.39 4.84
N LEU A 49 -10.43 9.70 3.63
CA LEU A 49 -10.34 11.03 3.04
C LEU A 49 -11.64 11.78 3.32
N VAL A 50 -11.55 13.01 3.81
CA VAL A 50 -12.72 13.85 4.09
C VAL A 50 -12.89 14.85 2.95
N ALA A 51 -14.13 15.09 2.53
CA ALA A 51 -14.44 16.08 1.52
C ALA A 51 -13.93 17.45 1.96
N ALA A 52 -13.22 18.14 1.07
CA ALA A 52 -12.80 19.51 1.23
C ALA A 52 -13.49 20.36 0.16
N HIS A 53 -13.90 21.57 0.55
CA HIS A 53 -14.66 22.45 -0.33
C HIS A 53 -13.80 22.97 -1.49
N GLY A 54 -14.34 22.92 -2.71
CA GLY A 54 -13.73 23.47 -3.91
C GLY A 54 -14.66 23.36 -5.12
N ASP A 55 -14.20 23.86 -6.28
CA ASP A 55 -14.98 23.87 -7.53
C ASP A 55 -15.14 22.47 -8.16
N ARG A 56 -14.57 21.44 -7.51
CA ARG A 56 -14.57 20.04 -7.92
C ARG A 56 -14.54 19.13 -6.71
N PRO A 57 -15.01 17.89 -6.82
CA PRO A 57 -14.91 16.92 -5.74
C PRO A 57 -13.43 16.68 -5.39
N TYR A 58 -13.10 16.98 -4.14
CA TYR A 58 -11.76 16.94 -3.60
C TYR A 58 -11.82 16.38 -2.19
N PHE A 59 -10.97 15.40 -1.90
CA PHE A 59 -10.92 14.71 -0.62
C PHE A 59 -9.49 14.67 -0.12
N ARG A 60 -9.31 14.86 1.18
CA ARG A 60 -7.97 14.91 1.79
C ARG A 60 -7.90 14.29 3.18
N ASN A 61 -6.71 13.85 3.55
CA ASN A 61 -6.31 13.52 4.91
C ASN A 61 -4.85 13.92 5.08
N ASP A 62 -4.52 14.69 6.11
CA ASP A 62 -3.19 15.24 6.38
C ASP A 62 -2.34 14.40 7.35
N LYS A 63 -2.90 13.30 7.87
CA LYS A 63 -2.30 12.45 8.90
C LYS A 63 -2.46 10.96 8.58
N VAL A 64 -2.14 10.57 7.36
CA VAL A 64 -2.09 9.16 6.95
C VAL A 64 -0.76 8.56 7.35
N THR A 65 -0.74 7.29 7.75
CA THR A 65 0.50 6.52 7.91
C THR A 65 0.46 5.30 7.00
N LEU A 66 1.62 4.86 6.53
CA LEU A 66 1.78 3.68 5.70
C LEU A 66 2.62 2.65 6.44
N ARG A 67 2.23 1.38 6.34
CA ARG A 67 3.07 0.24 6.72
C ARG A 67 3.97 -0.10 5.55
N VAL A 68 5.27 -0.21 5.81
CA VAL A 68 6.29 -0.50 4.81
C VAL A 68 7.03 -1.76 5.22
N GLN A 69 7.34 -2.60 4.24
CA GLN A 69 8.35 -3.63 4.35
C GLN A 69 9.18 -3.67 3.09
N ALA A 70 10.50 -3.72 3.22
CA ALA A 70 11.40 -3.74 2.08
C ALA A 70 12.67 -4.55 2.33
N ARG A 71 13.20 -5.07 1.23
CA ARG A 71 14.52 -5.65 1.11
C ARG A 71 15.24 -4.96 -0.04
N MET A 72 16.46 -4.51 0.21
CA MET A 72 17.27 -3.79 -0.76
C MET A 72 18.69 -4.33 -0.75
N PHE A 73 19.25 -4.47 -1.93
CA PHE A 73 20.64 -4.82 -2.15
C PHE A 73 21.18 -4.00 -3.32
N ASN A 74 22.28 -3.28 -3.05
CA ASN A 74 23.01 -2.50 -4.01
C ASN A 74 24.48 -2.88 -3.93
N GLU A 75 25.09 -3.23 -5.06
CA GLU A 75 26.51 -3.55 -5.10
C GLU A 75 27.13 -3.06 -6.40
N PHE A 76 28.31 -2.48 -6.28
CA PHE A 76 29.22 -2.18 -7.37
C PHE A 76 30.46 -3.07 -7.24
N GLU A 77 30.71 -3.86 -8.27
CA GLU A 77 31.81 -4.83 -8.36
C GLU A 77 32.71 -4.47 -9.54
N PHE A 78 34.03 -4.42 -9.38
CA PHE A 78 34.98 -4.14 -10.48
C PHE A 78 36.35 -4.77 -10.23
N GLN A 79 37.16 -4.92 -11.29
CA GLN A 79 38.54 -5.38 -11.17
C GLN A 79 39.48 -4.22 -10.79
N GLY A 80 40.23 -4.39 -9.70
CA GLY A 80 41.27 -3.47 -9.25
C GLY A 80 42.55 -3.54 -10.11
N GLY A 81 43.45 -2.58 -9.90
CA GLY A 81 44.70 -2.47 -10.67
C GLY A 81 45.67 -3.65 -10.51
N GLY A 82 45.51 -4.46 -9.45
CA GLY A 82 46.25 -5.72 -9.24
C GLY A 82 45.50 -6.98 -9.67
N GLY A 83 44.33 -6.84 -10.30
CA GLY A 83 43.46 -7.96 -10.68
C GLY A 83 42.55 -8.47 -9.54
N GLU A 84 42.62 -7.88 -8.33
CA GLU A 84 41.68 -8.20 -7.26
C GLU A 84 40.25 -7.76 -7.58
N LEU A 85 39.27 -8.51 -7.09
CA LEU A 85 37.86 -8.14 -7.20
C LEU A 85 37.50 -7.18 -6.07
N ILE A 86 37.12 -5.95 -6.42
CA ILE A 86 36.70 -4.92 -5.47
C ILE A 86 35.17 -4.83 -5.48
N ARG A 87 34.58 -4.79 -4.29
CA ARG A 87 33.13 -4.70 -4.06
C ARG A 87 32.80 -3.57 -3.10
N ARG A 88 31.85 -2.74 -3.49
CA ARG A 88 31.27 -1.68 -2.67
C ARG A 88 29.78 -1.82 -2.70
N GLY A 89 29.13 -1.91 -1.54
CA GLY A 89 27.70 -2.15 -1.55
C GLY A 89 27.03 -1.89 -0.22
N GLY A 90 25.71 -2.04 -0.26
CA GLY A 90 24.83 -1.96 0.88
C GLY A 90 23.69 -2.96 0.77
N ARG A 91 23.25 -3.48 1.91
CA ARG A 91 22.03 -4.27 2.01
C ARG A 91 21.19 -3.81 3.19
N SER A 92 19.88 -3.86 3.03
CA SER A 92 18.96 -3.63 4.13
C SER A 92 17.74 -4.53 4.01
N THR A 93 17.20 -4.91 5.15
CA THR A 93 15.87 -5.51 5.27
C THR A 93 15.21 -4.79 6.43
N PHE A 94 14.09 -4.14 6.17
CA PHE A 94 13.44 -3.28 7.14
C PHE A 94 11.94 -3.28 6.98
N GLY A 95 11.25 -2.95 8.06
CA GLY A 95 9.82 -2.73 8.07
C GLY A 95 9.43 -1.80 9.20
N GLY A 96 8.28 -1.15 9.06
CA GLY A 96 7.81 -0.19 10.05
C GLY A 96 6.63 0.63 9.55
N VAL A 97 6.24 1.61 10.36
CA VAL A 97 5.21 2.58 10.04
C VAL A 97 5.88 3.91 9.73
N THR A 98 5.52 4.52 8.61
CA THR A 98 6.07 5.82 8.20
C THR A 98 5.66 6.93 9.18
N GLN A 99 6.41 8.03 9.16
CA GLN A 99 5.90 9.29 9.67
C GLN A 99 4.58 9.66 8.97
N PRO A 100 3.64 10.33 9.69
CA PRO A 100 2.40 10.78 9.07
C PRO A 100 2.65 11.73 7.89
N SER A 101 1.89 11.57 6.81
CA SER A 101 1.86 12.50 5.69
C SER A 101 0.47 12.60 5.05
N ASP A 102 0.32 13.45 4.04
CA ASP A 102 -0.94 13.74 3.39
C ASP A 102 -1.28 12.79 2.24
N VAL A 103 -2.58 12.56 2.07
CA VAL A 103 -3.17 11.96 0.89
C VAL A 103 -4.28 12.86 0.37
N ASN A 104 -4.27 13.11 -0.93
CA ASN A 104 -5.27 13.92 -1.60
C ASN A 104 -5.84 13.17 -2.81
N LEU A 105 -7.14 13.26 -3.02
CA LEU A 105 -7.84 12.72 -4.18
C LEU A 105 -8.68 13.82 -4.82
N GLU A 106 -8.43 14.10 -6.09
CA GLU A 106 -9.09 15.17 -6.83
C GLU A 106 -9.68 14.64 -8.13
N LEU A 107 -10.98 14.87 -8.39
CA LEU A 107 -11.60 14.54 -9.67
C LEU A 107 -11.28 15.61 -10.72
N GLN A 108 -10.73 15.21 -11.87
CA GLN A 108 -10.37 16.10 -12.95
C GLN A 108 -11.61 16.53 -13.78
N PRO A 109 -11.66 17.80 -14.24
CA PRO A 109 -12.73 18.27 -15.12
C PRO A 109 -12.62 17.63 -16.52
N GLY A 110 -13.76 17.40 -17.20
CA GLY A 110 -13.76 17.04 -18.63
C GLY A 110 -14.39 15.69 -19.03
N GLY A 111 -15.29 15.12 -18.22
CA GLY A 111 -16.18 14.03 -18.67
C GLY A 111 -15.54 12.65 -18.86
N LYS A 112 -14.22 12.50 -18.63
CA LYS A 112 -13.52 11.20 -18.68
C LYS A 112 -13.46 10.46 -17.34
N ASN A 113 -14.11 10.98 -16.29
CA ASN A 113 -14.06 10.43 -14.93
C ASN A 113 -12.64 10.04 -14.52
N THR A 114 -11.69 10.96 -14.59
CA THR A 114 -10.33 10.70 -14.11
C THR A 114 -10.15 11.39 -12.76
N ALA A 115 -9.47 10.73 -11.83
CA ALA A 115 -9.05 11.33 -10.57
C ALA A 115 -7.55 11.27 -10.42
N THR A 116 -7.01 12.24 -9.69
CA THR A 116 -5.61 12.30 -9.32
C THR A 116 -5.49 11.99 -7.83
N LEU A 117 -4.89 10.83 -7.51
CA LEU A 117 -4.47 10.49 -6.16
C LEU A 117 -3.04 11.00 -5.97
N ARG A 118 -2.79 11.76 -4.92
CA ARG A 118 -1.45 12.20 -4.52
C ARG A 118 -1.14 11.64 -3.14
N LEU A 119 -0.03 10.92 -3.03
CA LEU A 119 0.54 10.42 -1.80
C LEU A 119 1.75 11.28 -1.46
N GLY A 120 1.67 12.01 -0.34
CA GLY A 120 2.76 12.86 0.17
C GLY A 120 2.95 14.15 -0.61
N SER A 121 1.89 14.94 -0.81
CA SER A 121 1.95 16.19 -1.60
C SER A 121 2.67 17.32 -0.86
N PHE A 122 2.58 17.35 0.47
CA PHE A 122 3.25 18.33 1.34
C PHE A 122 4.56 17.78 1.93
N GLY A 123 4.84 16.49 1.70
CA GLY A 123 6.08 15.81 2.07
C GLY A 123 5.92 14.30 1.89
N PRO A 124 6.98 13.54 1.59
CA PRO A 124 6.85 12.11 1.39
C PRO A 124 6.56 11.38 2.72
N PHE A 125 6.01 10.17 2.65
CA PHE A 125 5.94 9.29 3.80
C PHE A 125 7.32 8.72 4.11
N THR A 126 7.92 9.04 5.25
CA THR A 126 9.31 8.67 5.54
C THR A 126 9.43 7.60 6.62
N LEU A 127 10.43 6.71 6.47
CA LEU A 127 10.78 5.69 7.43
C LEU A 127 12.30 5.59 7.53
N LYS A 128 12.85 5.74 8.74
CA LYS A 128 14.28 5.56 8.97
C LYS A 128 14.61 4.07 9.01
N HIS A 129 15.70 3.68 8.37
CA HIS A 129 16.18 2.31 8.38
C HIS A 129 17.70 2.26 8.43
N ARG A 130 18.22 1.08 8.80
CA ARG A 130 19.65 0.84 8.93
C ARG A 130 20.12 -0.03 7.77
N ILE A 131 21.23 0.37 7.16
CA ILE A 131 21.85 -0.32 6.04
C ILE A 131 23.18 -0.87 6.50
N GLU A 132 23.44 -2.13 6.21
CA GLU A 132 24.78 -2.73 6.31
C GLU A 132 25.56 -2.38 5.06
N VAL A 133 26.74 -1.78 5.21
CA VAL A 133 27.58 -1.34 4.08
C VAL A 133 28.95 -1.97 4.13
N TRP A 134 29.55 -2.20 2.95
CA TRP A 134 30.89 -2.74 2.81
C TRP A 134 31.67 -2.07 1.69
N ASP A 135 32.98 -2.00 1.87
CA ASP A 135 33.97 -1.68 0.84
C ASP A 135 35.16 -2.62 1.00
N THR A 136 35.46 -3.42 -0.02
CA THR A 136 36.59 -4.36 -0.01
C THR A 136 37.85 -3.76 -0.63
N SER A 137 37.86 -2.46 -0.96
CA SER A 137 39.00 -1.79 -1.59
C SER A 137 40.24 -1.85 -0.68
N PRO A 138 41.41 -2.25 -1.20
CA PRO A 138 42.67 -2.12 -0.49
C PRO A 138 43.06 -0.64 -0.30
N PRO A 139 43.91 -0.31 0.70
CA PRO A 139 44.57 -1.22 1.64
C PRO A 139 43.72 -1.54 2.88
N LYS A 140 42.59 -0.86 3.07
CA LYS A 140 41.80 -0.95 4.30
C LYS A 140 40.33 -1.23 3.96
N PRO A 141 39.97 -2.51 3.81
CA PRO A 141 38.58 -2.92 3.73
C PRO A 141 37.80 -2.39 4.95
N ALA A 142 36.56 -2.01 4.71
CA ALA A 142 35.68 -1.46 5.73
C ALA A 142 34.31 -2.12 5.66
N GLN A 143 33.72 -2.30 6.84
CA GLN A 143 32.34 -2.69 7.01
C GLN A 143 31.73 -1.83 8.10
N GLY A 144 30.46 -1.52 7.97
CA GLY A 144 29.79 -0.63 8.89
C GLY A 144 28.30 -0.60 8.69
N HIS A 145 27.69 0.38 9.33
CA HIS A 145 26.28 0.65 9.16
C HIS A 145 26.05 2.14 8.96
N VAL A 146 25.07 2.46 8.12
CA VAL A 146 24.57 3.82 7.94
C VAL A 146 23.08 3.84 8.22
N ASN A 147 22.58 4.96 8.73
CA ASN A 147 21.15 5.20 8.86
C ASN A 147 20.71 6.04 7.67
N GLU A 148 19.70 5.58 6.95
CA GLU A 148 19.10 6.27 5.83
C GLU A 148 17.60 6.46 6.05
N GLU A 149 17.00 7.28 5.20
CA GLU A 149 15.57 7.54 5.18
C GLU A 149 14.98 6.97 3.89
N PHE A 150 14.09 6.01 4.04
CA PHE A 150 13.23 5.51 2.97
C PHE A 150 12.02 6.43 2.84
N SER A 151 11.59 6.72 1.63
CA SER A 151 10.42 7.57 1.41
C SER A 151 9.48 7.05 0.33
N VAL A 152 8.17 7.24 0.53
CA VAL A 152 7.12 6.92 -0.43
C VAL A 152 6.42 8.22 -0.84
N SER A 153 6.34 8.49 -2.14
CA SER A 153 5.53 9.58 -2.70
C SER A 153 5.19 9.30 -4.15
N THR A 154 3.95 9.56 -4.55
CA THR A 154 3.54 9.40 -5.95
C THR A 154 2.29 10.20 -6.30
N GLN A 155 2.11 10.43 -7.59
CA GLN A 155 0.92 11.01 -8.16
C GLN A 155 0.37 10.04 -9.22
N LEU A 156 -0.84 9.54 -8.98
CA LEU A 156 -1.51 8.58 -9.85
C LEU A 156 -2.73 9.22 -10.50
N SER A 157 -2.83 9.08 -11.82
CA SER A 157 -4.05 9.41 -12.57
C SER A 157 -4.83 8.13 -12.81
N LEU A 158 -6.02 8.03 -12.25
CA LEU A 158 -6.81 6.81 -12.21
C LEU A 158 -8.18 7.03 -12.84
N PRO A 159 -8.76 6.02 -13.51
CA PRO A 159 -10.17 6.04 -13.85
C PRO A 159 -10.97 6.04 -12.54
N PHE A 160 -11.72 7.11 -12.33
CA PHE A 160 -12.62 7.26 -11.22
C PHE A 160 -13.93 6.56 -11.55
N PRO A 161 -14.44 5.70 -10.66
CA PRO A 161 -15.62 4.93 -10.96
C PRO A 161 -16.83 5.87 -10.95
N GLN A 162 -17.81 5.61 -11.82
CA GLN A 162 -19.05 6.41 -11.85
C GLN A 162 -19.93 6.14 -10.61
N VAL A 163 -19.76 4.97 -10.01
CA VAL A 163 -20.43 4.50 -8.79
C VAL A 163 -19.35 4.13 -7.79
N PRO A 164 -19.54 4.38 -6.48
CA PRO A 164 -18.59 3.93 -5.48
C PRO A 164 -18.29 2.43 -5.56
N GLY A 165 -17.01 2.07 -5.44
CA GLY A 165 -16.53 0.71 -5.62
C GLY A 165 -15.00 0.63 -5.65
N PRO A 166 -14.45 -0.58 -5.86
CA PRO A 166 -13.01 -0.80 -5.98
C PRO A 166 -12.45 -0.27 -7.31
N VAL A 167 -11.30 0.41 -7.25
CA VAL A 167 -10.51 0.83 -8.41
C VAL A 167 -9.18 0.07 -8.36
N ARG A 168 -8.90 -0.74 -9.38
CA ARG A 168 -7.59 -1.38 -9.54
C ARG A 168 -6.61 -0.36 -10.14
N LEU A 169 -5.45 -0.22 -9.50
CA LEU A 169 -4.37 0.70 -9.91
C LEU A 169 -3.45 0.08 -10.98
N ASP A 170 -3.63 -1.21 -11.28
CA ASP A 170 -2.75 -2.06 -12.08
C ASP A 170 -3.41 -2.60 -13.36
N GLN A 171 -4.53 -2.01 -13.81
CA GLN A 171 -5.19 -2.45 -15.03
C GLN A 171 -4.36 -2.11 -16.28
N ALA A 172 -4.35 -3.04 -17.25
CA ALA A 172 -3.54 -2.99 -18.47
C ALA A 172 -3.72 -1.74 -19.35
N GLU A 173 -4.80 -0.99 -19.17
CA GLU A 173 -5.08 0.25 -19.91
C GLU A 173 -4.56 1.52 -19.21
N GLN A 174 -4.03 1.42 -17.99
CA GLN A 174 -3.46 2.54 -17.25
C GLN A 174 -1.96 2.70 -17.53
N PRO A 175 -1.44 3.94 -17.60
CA PRO A 175 0.00 4.16 -17.71
C PRO A 175 0.72 3.55 -16.51
N PRO A 176 1.96 3.03 -16.69
CA PRO A 176 2.74 2.48 -15.59
C PRO A 176 2.84 3.48 -14.45
N ILE A 177 2.61 3.01 -13.23
CA ILE A 177 2.77 3.81 -12.03
C ILE A 177 4.24 4.26 -11.94
N PRO A 178 4.54 5.57 -11.88
CA PRO A 178 5.88 6.06 -11.61
C PRO A 178 6.40 5.48 -10.30
N CYS A 179 7.66 5.04 -10.26
CA CYS A 179 8.23 4.42 -9.06
C CYS A 179 8.07 5.35 -7.84
N PRO A 180 7.27 4.94 -6.83
CA PRO A 180 6.95 5.78 -5.68
C PRO A 180 8.04 5.77 -4.61
N PHE A 181 9.07 4.94 -4.77
CA PHE A 181 10.06 4.60 -3.74
C PHE A 181 11.38 5.31 -3.97
N SER A 182 11.94 5.95 -2.94
CA SER A 182 13.21 6.70 -3.04
C SER A 182 14.44 5.83 -3.32
N CYS A 183 14.36 4.53 -3.07
CA CYS A 183 15.46 3.58 -3.27
C CYS A 183 15.70 3.22 -4.74
N CYS A 184 15.02 3.85 -5.69
CA CYS A 184 14.99 3.42 -7.08
C CYS A 184 15.31 4.57 -8.02
N ASP A 185 16.33 4.39 -8.83
CA ASP A 185 16.68 5.33 -9.89
C ASP A 185 15.60 5.38 -10.96
N SER A 186 15.60 6.46 -11.75
CA SER A 186 14.65 6.70 -12.86
C SER A 186 14.64 5.63 -13.97
N GLY A 187 15.59 4.69 -13.95
CA GLY A 187 15.67 3.53 -14.84
C GLY A 187 15.25 2.19 -14.20
N CYS A 188 14.60 2.20 -13.04
CA CYS A 188 14.03 1.01 -12.41
C CYS A 188 12.61 0.77 -12.93
N ASP A 189 12.41 -0.31 -13.69
CA ASP A 189 11.09 -0.77 -14.19
C ASP A 189 10.30 -1.48 -13.08
N ILE A 190 10.15 -0.83 -11.93
CA ILE A 190 9.37 -1.40 -10.83
C ILE A 190 7.91 -1.44 -11.27
N ARG A 191 7.38 -2.65 -11.39
CA ARG A 191 5.95 -2.86 -11.51
C ARG A 191 5.33 -2.57 -10.15
N VAL A 192 4.56 -1.50 -10.09
CA VAL A 192 3.73 -1.19 -8.94
C VAL A 192 2.32 -1.68 -9.23
N SER A 193 1.77 -2.50 -8.34
CA SER A 193 0.37 -2.90 -8.37
C SER A 193 -0.35 -2.44 -7.12
N GLY A 194 -1.67 -2.27 -7.22
CA GLY A 194 -2.46 -1.79 -6.10
C GLY A 194 -3.95 -1.72 -6.34
N SER A 195 -4.70 -1.47 -5.28
CA SER A 195 -6.10 -1.11 -5.33
C SER A 195 -6.34 0.19 -4.55
N LEU A 196 -7.34 0.94 -4.98
CA LEU A 196 -7.93 2.06 -4.24
C LEU A 196 -9.42 1.78 -4.19
N ARG A 197 -9.93 1.39 -3.03
CA ARG A 197 -11.37 1.32 -2.83
C ARG A 197 -11.93 2.69 -2.48
N ILE A 198 -13.09 3.03 -3.04
CA ILE A 198 -13.77 4.30 -2.82
C ILE A 198 -15.22 3.98 -2.50
N THR A 199 -15.57 3.97 -1.22
CA THR A 199 -16.95 3.78 -0.76
C THR A 199 -17.44 4.98 0.05
N PRO A 200 -18.74 5.33 -0.04
CA PRO A 200 -19.35 6.37 0.79
C PRO A 200 -19.45 5.92 2.25
N ASP A 201 -19.50 4.61 2.47
CA ASP A 201 -19.60 3.98 3.78
C ASP A 201 -18.28 3.31 4.19
N VAL A 202 -18.04 3.24 5.49
CA VAL A 202 -16.90 2.50 6.07
C VAL A 202 -17.30 1.03 6.16
N PRO A 203 -16.52 0.09 5.58
CA PRO A 203 -16.81 -1.33 5.75
C PRO A 203 -16.82 -1.67 7.24
N VAL A 204 -17.76 -2.53 7.65
CA VAL A 204 -17.83 -2.96 9.05
C VAL A 204 -16.69 -3.91 9.37
N PHE A 205 -16.35 -4.78 8.42
CA PHE A 205 -15.21 -5.70 8.50
C PHE A 205 -14.44 -5.73 7.19
N HIS A 206 -13.14 -5.95 7.28
CA HIS A 206 -12.25 -6.26 6.17
C HIS A 206 -11.56 -7.59 6.46
N LEU A 207 -11.69 -8.55 5.55
CA LEU A 207 -11.14 -9.89 5.65
C LEU A 207 -10.01 -10.05 4.64
N ALA A 208 -8.81 -10.29 5.17
CA ALA A 208 -7.61 -10.53 4.41
C ALA A 208 -6.85 -11.70 5.04
N ASP A 209 -5.98 -12.31 4.24
CA ASP A 209 -5.00 -13.25 4.78
C ASP A 209 -4.02 -12.55 5.74
N ASP A 210 -3.32 -13.33 6.54
CA ASP A 210 -2.29 -12.87 7.46
C ASP A 210 -0.96 -12.57 6.75
N THR A 211 -0.95 -12.65 5.41
CA THR A 211 0.24 -12.33 4.64
C THR A 211 0.49 -10.83 4.66
N LEU A 212 1.73 -10.46 4.31
CA LEU A 212 2.15 -9.07 4.26
C LEU A 212 1.38 -8.26 3.21
N ASP A 213 0.94 -8.92 2.14
CA ASP A 213 0.16 -8.31 1.07
C ASP A 213 -1.30 -8.13 1.49
N GLN A 214 -1.71 -8.78 2.58
CA GLN A 214 -3.06 -8.75 3.13
C GLN A 214 -4.07 -8.99 2.01
N ASN A 215 -3.90 -10.12 1.29
CA ASN A 215 -4.71 -10.40 0.13
C ASN A 215 -6.16 -10.55 0.59
N PRO A 216 -7.10 -9.85 -0.07
CA PRO A 216 -8.49 -9.91 0.32
C PRO A 216 -9.02 -11.34 0.20
N ILE A 217 -9.86 -11.76 1.15
CA ILE A 217 -10.53 -13.06 1.12
C ILE A 217 -11.98 -12.83 0.66
N PRO A 218 -12.28 -13.04 -0.63
CA PRO A 218 -13.62 -12.84 -1.16
C PRO A 218 -14.56 -13.98 -0.75
N HIS A 219 -15.86 -13.70 -0.73
CA HIS A 219 -16.92 -14.69 -0.47
C HIS A 219 -16.80 -15.42 0.87
N CYS A 220 -16.10 -14.80 1.82
CA CYS A 220 -15.92 -15.33 3.16
C CYS A 220 -17.17 -15.01 3.98
N ARG A 221 -17.79 -16.05 4.54
CA ARG A 221 -18.98 -15.91 5.38
C ARG A 221 -18.56 -15.65 6.82
N VAL A 222 -19.24 -14.70 7.46
CA VAL A 222 -19.02 -14.37 8.86
C VAL A 222 -20.33 -14.31 9.62
N ARG A 223 -20.25 -14.54 10.92
CA ARG A 223 -21.33 -14.34 11.87
C ARG A 223 -21.06 -13.07 12.68
N VAL A 224 -22.03 -12.17 12.69
CA VAL A 224 -21.91 -10.84 13.32
C VAL A 224 -23.07 -10.64 14.28
N LEU A 225 -22.75 -10.18 15.49
CA LEU A 225 -23.74 -9.67 16.42
C LEU A 225 -24.12 -8.24 16.01
N CYS A 226 -25.38 -8.05 15.62
CA CYS A 226 -25.93 -6.75 15.25
C CYS A 226 -26.33 -5.91 16.47
N PRO A 227 -26.52 -4.58 16.31
CA PRO A 227 -26.90 -3.67 17.39
C PRO A 227 -28.22 -4.03 18.10
N ASP A 228 -29.11 -4.76 17.42
CA ASP A 228 -30.37 -5.25 17.97
C ASP A 228 -30.23 -6.55 18.79
N GLY A 229 -28.99 -7.03 18.98
CA GLY A 229 -28.69 -8.25 19.71
C GLY A 229 -28.86 -9.54 18.88
N ALA A 230 -29.27 -9.45 17.62
CA ALA A 230 -29.41 -10.62 16.76
C ALA A 230 -28.07 -10.99 16.11
N ALA A 231 -27.75 -12.28 16.08
CA ALA A 231 -26.66 -12.80 15.26
C ALA A 231 -27.15 -12.97 13.82
N ARG A 232 -26.41 -12.40 12.86
CA ARG A 232 -26.71 -12.50 11.43
C ARG A 232 -25.46 -12.89 10.64
N GLU A 233 -25.68 -13.48 9.48
CA GLU A 233 -24.60 -13.84 8.57
C GLU A 233 -24.43 -12.78 7.50
N PHE A 234 -23.17 -12.51 7.17
CA PHE A 234 -22.79 -11.64 6.07
C PHE A 234 -21.68 -12.33 5.27
N GLU A 235 -21.53 -11.91 4.02
CA GLU A 235 -20.50 -12.42 3.12
C GLU A 235 -19.64 -11.26 2.64
N SER A 236 -18.32 -11.47 2.58
CA SER A 236 -17.42 -10.49 1.98
C SER A 236 -17.54 -10.43 0.47
N ASP A 237 -17.38 -9.23 -0.08
CA ASP A 237 -17.30 -9.04 -1.52
C ASP A 237 -15.95 -9.44 -2.11
N GLU A 238 -15.75 -9.21 -3.41
CA GLU A 238 -14.53 -9.50 -4.17
C GLU A 238 -13.25 -8.87 -3.57
N ALA A 239 -13.38 -7.83 -2.75
CA ALA A 239 -12.27 -7.15 -2.08
C ALA A 239 -12.19 -7.47 -0.58
N GLY A 240 -12.90 -8.50 -0.12
CA GLY A 240 -12.85 -8.97 1.27
C GLY A 240 -13.59 -8.08 2.25
N ASP A 241 -14.36 -7.09 1.79
CA ASP A 241 -15.06 -6.16 2.68
C ASP A 241 -16.50 -6.59 2.93
N ILE A 242 -17.01 -6.23 4.12
CA ILE A 242 -18.39 -6.47 4.52
C ILE A 242 -19.06 -5.14 4.87
N PHE A 243 -20.08 -4.79 4.10
CA PHE A 243 -20.92 -3.61 4.33
C PHE A 243 -22.22 -4.03 4.98
N ILE A 244 -22.48 -3.50 6.17
CA ILE A 244 -23.75 -3.68 6.86
C ILE A 244 -24.41 -2.30 6.94
N PRO A 245 -25.65 -2.14 6.43
CA PRO A 245 -26.39 -0.89 6.56
C PRO A 245 -26.48 -0.47 8.02
N ARG A 246 -26.04 0.76 8.32
CA ARG A 246 -26.08 1.33 9.67
C ARG A 246 -27.31 2.21 9.82
N ALA A 247 -28.07 2.03 10.89
CA ALA A 247 -29.16 2.93 11.23
C ALA A 247 -28.63 4.17 11.98
N SER A 248 -27.48 4.03 12.66
CA SER A 248 -26.83 5.08 13.44
C SER A 248 -25.30 4.99 13.35
N SER A 249 -24.63 6.14 13.49
CA SER A 249 -23.16 6.20 13.60
C SER A 249 -22.62 5.59 14.89
N LYS A 250 -23.49 5.25 15.85
CA LYS A 250 -23.15 4.58 17.12
C LYS A 250 -23.38 3.07 17.08
N ASP A 251 -23.84 2.53 15.97
CA ASP A 251 -24.11 1.10 15.84
C ASP A 251 -22.80 0.31 15.98
N VAL A 252 -22.78 -0.60 16.97
CA VAL A 252 -21.66 -1.52 17.22
C VAL A 252 -22.01 -2.88 16.65
N TYR A 253 -21.16 -3.37 15.76
CA TYR A 253 -21.24 -4.71 15.20
C TYR A 253 -20.04 -5.49 15.70
N THR A 254 -20.27 -6.69 16.23
CA THR A 254 -19.20 -7.54 16.76
C THR A 254 -19.05 -8.76 15.87
N LEU A 255 -17.85 -8.96 15.31
CA LEU A 255 -17.53 -10.20 14.62
C LEU A 255 -17.47 -11.33 15.65
N LEU A 256 -18.34 -12.32 15.50
CA LEU A 256 -18.38 -13.49 16.37
C LEU A 256 -17.47 -14.58 15.83
N GLU A 257 -17.64 -14.94 14.56
CA GLU A 257 -16.97 -16.08 13.94
C GLU A 257 -16.79 -15.84 12.43
N VAL A 258 -15.67 -16.33 11.89
CA VAL A 258 -15.52 -16.62 10.46
C VAL A 258 -15.99 -18.05 10.22
N LEU A 259 -16.72 -18.34 9.15
CA LEU A 259 -17.30 -19.66 8.89
C LEU A 259 -16.50 -20.39 7.79
N ASP A 260 -16.13 -21.66 8.04
CA ASP A 260 -15.32 -22.48 7.13
C ASP A 260 -16.15 -23.16 6.03
N ASP A 261 -17.48 -23.18 6.17
CA ASP A 261 -18.37 -23.91 5.27
C ASP A 261 -19.58 -23.10 4.80
N ARG A 262 -20.34 -23.70 3.88
CA ARG A 262 -21.59 -23.17 3.34
C ARG A 262 -22.84 -23.74 4.02
N ALA A 263 -22.71 -24.36 5.18
CA ALA A 263 -23.85 -24.94 5.88
C ALA A 263 -24.75 -23.84 6.47
N PRO A 264 -26.04 -24.15 6.73
CA PRO A 264 -26.93 -23.25 7.46
C PRO A 264 -26.41 -22.93 8.87
N LEU A 265 -26.83 -21.81 9.45
CA LEU A 265 -26.35 -21.27 10.74
C LEU A 265 -26.26 -22.33 11.87
N SER A 266 -27.22 -23.26 11.95
CA SER A 266 -27.27 -24.32 12.96
C SER A 266 -26.21 -25.43 12.79
N ALA A 267 -25.55 -25.50 11.65
CA ALA A 267 -24.62 -26.55 11.27
C ALA A 267 -23.26 -26.06 10.77
N ALA A 268 -23.07 -24.74 10.63
CA ALA A 268 -21.83 -24.16 10.13
C ALA A 268 -20.68 -24.31 11.13
N LEU A 269 -19.51 -24.71 10.63
CA LEU A 269 -18.29 -24.84 11.41
C LEU A 269 -17.55 -23.49 11.52
N PRO A 270 -17.10 -23.10 12.73
CA PRO A 270 -16.22 -21.95 12.91
C PRO A 270 -14.85 -22.20 12.29
N GLY A 271 -14.39 -21.25 11.48
CA GLY A 271 -13.04 -21.20 10.93
C GLY A 271 -12.03 -20.51 11.84
N THR A 272 -10.76 -20.59 11.47
CA THR A 272 -9.65 -19.99 12.22
C THR A 272 -9.39 -18.56 11.75
N TRP A 273 -9.32 -17.59 12.68
CA TRP A 273 -9.07 -16.19 12.36
C TRP A 273 -8.42 -15.44 13.54
N THR A 274 -7.79 -14.30 13.25
CA THR A 274 -7.13 -13.42 14.25
C THR A 274 -7.45 -11.96 13.99
N VAL A 275 -7.56 -11.15 15.04
CA VAL A 275 -7.80 -9.70 14.94
C VAL A 275 -6.50 -8.94 15.16
N ASP A 276 -6.12 -8.13 14.18
CA ASP A 276 -5.12 -7.08 14.38
C ASP A 276 -5.75 -5.90 15.12
N THR A 277 -5.21 -5.58 16.30
CA THR A 277 -5.59 -4.37 17.04
C THR A 277 -5.13 -3.12 16.28
N VAL A 278 -6.07 -2.34 15.76
CA VAL A 278 -5.79 -0.97 15.30
C VAL A 278 -5.71 -0.07 16.54
N PRO A 279 -4.62 0.67 16.76
CA PRO A 279 -4.51 1.56 17.92
C PRO A 279 -5.60 2.64 17.84
N ASP A 280 -6.29 2.86 18.97
CA ASP A 280 -7.30 3.90 19.10
C ASP A 280 -6.69 5.27 18.75
N ARG A 281 -7.46 6.07 18.00
CA ARG A 281 -7.10 7.45 17.64
C ARG A 281 -6.82 8.24 18.93
N VAL A 282 -5.57 8.69 19.11
CA VAL A 282 -5.21 9.78 20.04
C VAL A 282 -5.45 11.12 19.36
#